data_AF-Q5C1T3-F1
#
_entry.id   AF-Q5C1T3-F1
#
_cell.length_a   1.000
_cell.length_b   1.000
_cell.length_c   1.000
_cell.angle_alpha   90.00
_cell.angle_beta   90.00
_cell.angle_gamma   90.00
#
_symmetry.space_group_name_H-M   'P 1'
#
loop_
_entity.id
_entity.type
_entity.pdbx_description
1 polymer ?
#
loop_
_entity_poly.entity_id
_entity_poly.type
_entity_poly.pdbx_seq_one_letter_code
_entity_poly.pdbx_strand_id
1 'polypeptide(L)'
;MMTGVLNNVSHVGNGTPNASIKTEADDDIPLSEKLKRSRVQSFSSDDDDIPLSAKLVQMSKKPKLEPAVSPQPRDKNHGDQRKERSRTTHEKIKKQNALSSPTKGRKQEKPEEEVWRWWEEQKKDDGVKWKFLEHKGPLFAPPYERLPSSVHFHYDSKPMKLSDHAEEVAGFYARMLDHDYTTKEVFNHNFFHDWVKTMNEEERRTIKSLSKCDFQEMHQYFLKLSEERKNRTKEEKQKIKEENLQIQNEYGYCILDGHKQRIGNFRIEPPGLFRGRGNHPKMGMLKKRIMPEDVIINCSKDSKVPAPPKGHKWKEVRHDNSVTWLACWT
;
A
#
# COMPACT_ATOMS: atom_id res chain seq x y z
N MET A 1 12.69 22.86 -65.53
CA MET A 1 12.58 21.55 -64.84
C MET A 1 13.92 20.84 -64.96
N MET A 2 14.32 20.07 -63.94
CA MET A 2 15.48 19.16 -63.90
C MET A 2 16.86 19.71 -64.31
N THR A 3 17.79 19.80 -63.34
CA THR A 3 19.09 19.09 -63.34
C THR A 3 19.83 19.30 -62.02
N GLY A 4 20.44 18.25 -61.49
CA GLY A 4 21.55 18.33 -60.52
C GLY A 4 21.29 17.66 -59.15
N VAL A 5 22.29 17.07 -58.46
CA VAL A 5 23.68 16.68 -58.84
C VAL A 5 24.04 15.42 -58.03
N LEU A 6 24.93 14.57 -58.55
CA LEU A 6 25.44 13.35 -57.90
C LEU A 6 26.54 13.60 -56.86
N ASN A 7 26.72 12.61 -55.98
CA ASN A 7 27.77 12.41 -54.98
C ASN A 7 29.17 13.01 -55.25
N ASN A 8 29.86 13.35 -54.18
CA ASN A 8 31.32 13.15 -54.10
C ASN A 8 31.76 12.79 -52.66
N VAL A 9 32.79 11.95 -52.52
CA VAL A 9 33.25 11.35 -51.24
C VAL A 9 34.78 11.35 -51.16
N SER A 10 35.31 11.50 -49.93
CA SER A 10 36.73 11.37 -49.50
C SER A 10 37.67 12.55 -49.86
N HIS A 11 38.57 13.00 -48.98
CA HIS A 11 39.73 12.21 -48.50
C HIS A 11 40.32 12.67 -47.12
N VAL A 12 40.68 11.67 -46.30
CA VAL A 12 41.70 11.56 -45.21
C VAL A 12 41.97 12.67 -44.17
N GLY A 13 42.07 12.24 -42.91
CA GLY A 13 42.81 12.91 -41.82
C GLY A 13 42.98 11.99 -40.60
N ASN A 14 44.20 11.45 -40.38
CA ASN A 14 44.49 10.43 -39.35
C ASN A 14 44.33 10.92 -37.89
N GLY A 15 43.96 10.02 -36.96
CA GLY A 15 43.88 10.36 -35.53
C GLY A 15 43.48 9.22 -34.57
N THR A 16 44.19 8.09 -34.58
CA THR A 16 44.14 7.06 -33.51
C THR A 16 45.58 6.78 -33.02
N PRO A 17 45.81 6.21 -31.81
CA PRO A 17 44.84 5.69 -30.85
C PRO A 17 45.03 6.21 -29.40
N ASN A 18 44.02 5.98 -28.54
CA ASN A 18 44.34 5.27 -27.31
C ASN A 18 43.16 4.44 -26.81
N ALA A 19 43.41 3.17 -26.49
CA ALA A 19 42.39 2.26 -26.01
C ALA A 19 42.26 2.35 -24.48
N SER A 20 41.05 2.19 -23.99
CA SER A 20 40.81 1.70 -22.63
C SER A 20 39.57 0.82 -22.63
N ILE A 21 39.78 -0.36 -23.23
CA ILE A 21 38.93 -1.52 -22.99
C ILE A 21 38.94 -1.77 -21.47
N LYS A 22 37.77 -1.66 -20.83
CA LYS A 22 37.56 -2.21 -19.49
C LYS A 22 36.72 -3.47 -19.61
N THR A 23 37.40 -4.58 -19.88
CA THR A 23 36.89 -5.92 -19.61
C THR A 23 36.88 -6.17 -18.11
N GLU A 24 35.70 -6.51 -17.61
CA GLU A 24 35.40 -7.49 -16.56
C GLU A 24 36.34 -7.63 -15.35
N ALA A 25 35.83 -7.23 -14.19
CA ALA A 25 36.18 -7.79 -12.87
C ALA A 25 35.09 -7.43 -11.85
N ASP A 26 33.97 -8.18 -11.79
CA ASP A 26 33.05 -8.13 -10.62
C ASP A 26 32.16 -9.40 -10.45
N ASP A 27 32.67 -10.54 -10.92
CA ASP A 27 32.12 -11.88 -10.65
C ASP A 27 32.97 -12.64 -9.62
N ASP A 28 33.10 -12.05 -8.42
CA ASP A 28 33.35 -12.82 -7.19
C ASP A 28 32.86 -12.09 -5.91
N ILE A 29 31.74 -11.37 -6.02
CA ILE A 29 31.04 -10.80 -4.84
C ILE A 29 29.90 -11.74 -4.42
N PRO A 30 29.86 -12.23 -3.17
CA PRO A 30 28.79 -13.11 -2.71
C PRO A 30 27.43 -12.42 -2.80
N LEU A 31 26.41 -13.20 -3.20
CA LEU A 31 25.04 -12.71 -3.47
C LEU A 31 24.45 -11.87 -2.32
N SER A 32 24.88 -12.13 -1.08
CA SER A 32 24.51 -11.41 0.14
C SER A 32 24.98 -9.94 0.18
N GLU A 33 25.99 -9.54 -0.59
CA GLU A 33 26.43 -8.13 -0.70
C GLU A 33 25.82 -7.40 -1.90
N LYS A 34 25.63 -8.09 -3.05
CA LYS A 34 24.82 -7.55 -4.16
C LYS A 34 23.39 -7.21 -3.68
N LEU A 35 22.83 -8.00 -2.74
CA LEU A 35 21.56 -7.72 -2.03
C LEU A 35 21.61 -6.58 -0.99
N LYS A 36 22.78 -6.16 -0.51
CA LYS A 36 22.93 -5.01 0.40
C LYS A 36 23.07 -3.70 -0.35
N ARG A 37 23.83 -3.66 -1.45
CA ARG A 37 23.98 -2.44 -2.27
C ARG A 37 22.67 -2.00 -2.92
N SER A 38 21.87 -2.93 -3.46
CA SER A 38 20.55 -2.62 -4.03
C SER A 38 19.54 -2.10 -2.99
N ARG A 39 19.76 -2.38 -1.70
CA ARG A 39 18.88 -1.97 -0.60
C ARG A 39 19.14 -0.54 -0.09
N VAL A 40 20.26 0.10 -0.44
CA VAL A 40 20.60 1.43 0.11
C VAL A 40 20.09 2.58 -0.79
N GLN A 41 19.75 2.32 -2.05
CA GLN A 41 19.43 3.37 -3.04
C GLN A 41 17.94 3.46 -3.42
N SER A 42 17.03 2.94 -2.58
CA SER A 42 15.59 2.89 -2.88
C SER A 42 14.66 3.06 -1.66
N PHE A 43 14.92 4.06 -0.81
CA PHE A 43 14.02 4.44 0.29
C PHE A 43 13.72 5.95 0.33
N SER A 44 13.07 6.44 -0.73
CA SER A 44 12.17 7.59 -0.65
C SER A 44 10.90 7.23 -1.43
N SER A 45 9.99 6.53 -0.75
CA SER A 45 8.68 6.15 -1.27
C SER A 45 7.69 6.26 -0.13
N ASP A 46 7.06 7.43 -0.03
CA ASP A 46 5.94 7.70 0.86
C ASP A 46 4.76 6.79 0.49
N ASP A 47 4.66 5.68 1.23
CA ASP A 47 3.64 4.62 1.20
C ASP A 47 3.58 3.97 2.62
N ASP A 48 3.56 4.81 3.65
CA ASP A 48 3.49 4.41 5.07
C ASP A 48 2.04 4.12 5.48
N ASP A 49 1.43 3.09 4.89
CA ASP A 49 0.12 2.56 5.30
C ASP A 49 0.07 1.01 5.33
N ILE A 50 1.16 0.39 5.82
CA ILE A 50 1.25 -1.05 6.11
C ILE A 50 1.45 -1.26 7.62
N PRO A 51 0.61 -2.07 8.31
CA PRO A 51 0.60 -2.11 9.77
C PRO A 51 1.78 -2.82 10.44
N LEU A 52 2.12 -2.33 11.63
CA LEU A 52 3.16 -2.83 12.57
C LEU A 52 3.07 -4.33 12.93
N SER A 53 2.00 -5.05 12.56
CA SER A 53 1.84 -6.49 12.78
C SER A 53 2.94 -7.34 12.12
N ALA A 54 3.62 -6.83 11.09
CA ALA A 54 4.75 -7.52 10.45
C ALA A 54 6.04 -7.56 11.32
N LYS A 55 6.12 -6.79 12.41
CA LYS A 55 7.33 -6.71 13.26
C LYS A 55 7.28 -7.52 14.56
N LEU A 56 6.13 -8.09 14.93
CA LEU A 56 5.96 -8.76 16.24
C LEU A 56 6.04 -10.30 16.21
N VAL A 57 6.21 -10.92 15.03
CA VAL A 57 6.29 -12.39 14.89
C VAL A 57 7.68 -12.94 15.31
N GLN A 58 8.68 -12.08 15.53
CA GLN A 58 10.04 -12.49 15.95
C GLN A 58 10.32 -12.37 17.46
N MET A 59 9.36 -11.94 18.31
CA MET A 59 9.63 -11.66 19.74
C MET A 59 8.83 -12.50 20.76
N SER A 60 8.28 -13.65 20.37
CA SER A 60 7.44 -14.48 21.27
C SER A 60 7.65 -15.99 21.16
N LYS A 61 8.92 -16.45 21.08
CA LYS A 61 9.29 -17.85 21.37
C LYS A 61 10.57 -17.97 22.21
N LYS A 62 10.42 -17.97 23.54
CA LYS A 62 11.15 -18.81 24.51
C LYS A 62 10.68 -18.56 25.95
N PRO A 63 10.49 -19.63 26.73
CA PRO A 63 11.03 -19.65 28.09
C PRO A 63 12.19 -20.67 28.23
N LYS A 64 13.26 -20.24 28.90
CA LYS A 64 14.25 -20.94 29.74
C LYS A 64 14.43 -22.48 29.54
N LEU A 65 15.59 -22.95 29.07
CA LEU A 65 16.91 -23.10 29.76
C LEU A 65 17.02 -24.39 30.60
N GLU A 66 17.83 -25.33 30.09
CA GLU A 66 18.61 -26.36 30.82
C GLU A 66 19.99 -26.42 30.12
N PRO A 67 21.10 -26.79 30.80
CA PRO A 67 22.45 -26.37 30.42
C PRO A 67 23.23 -27.31 29.49
N ALA A 68 24.39 -26.83 29.02
CA ALA A 68 25.21 -27.42 27.96
C ALA A 68 26.06 -28.64 28.38
N VAL A 69 26.41 -29.49 27.40
CA VAL A 69 27.38 -30.59 27.55
C VAL A 69 28.27 -30.70 26.30
N SER A 70 29.59 -30.64 26.49
CA SER A 70 30.67 -31.37 25.77
C SER A 70 32.05 -30.77 26.10
N PRO A 71 33.15 -31.56 26.16
CA PRO A 71 33.30 -32.92 26.68
C PRO A 71 34.42 -33.05 27.76
N GLN A 72 34.61 -34.29 28.25
CA GLN A 72 35.62 -34.86 29.21
C GLN A 72 37.07 -34.30 29.13
N PRO A 73 37.97 -34.42 30.16
CA PRO A 73 38.05 -35.57 31.09
C PRO A 73 38.54 -35.41 32.58
N ARG A 74 38.21 -36.45 33.37
CA ARG A 74 38.97 -37.12 34.48
C ARG A 74 39.09 -36.57 35.93
N ASP A 75 39.02 -37.57 36.82
CA ASP A 75 39.64 -37.79 38.15
C ASP A 75 39.05 -37.26 39.48
N LYS A 76 38.39 -38.21 40.18
CA LYS A 76 38.63 -38.71 41.57
C LYS A 76 37.98 -38.07 42.82
N ASN A 77 37.57 -39.02 43.67
CA ASN A 77 37.51 -39.07 45.14
C ASN A 77 36.27 -38.57 45.93
N HIS A 78 35.55 -39.59 46.45
CA HIS A 78 35.20 -39.85 47.86
C HIS A 78 34.56 -38.79 48.76
N GLY A 79 33.54 -39.24 49.52
CA GLY A 79 33.07 -38.64 50.77
C GLY A 79 31.56 -38.46 50.82
N ASP A 80 30.75 -39.03 51.73
CA ASP A 80 30.71 -40.25 52.55
C ASP A 80 29.69 -39.97 53.68
N GLN A 81 28.86 -40.95 54.07
CA GLN A 81 27.99 -40.95 55.27
C GLN A 81 26.89 -39.84 55.40
N ARG A 82 25.80 -39.99 56.19
CA ARG A 82 25.22 -41.16 56.89
C ARG A 82 23.70 -40.96 57.11
N LYS A 83 23.00 -42.08 57.40
CA LYS A 83 21.76 -42.18 58.20
C LYS A 83 20.46 -41.57 57.59
N GLU A 84 19.25 -42.06 57.90
CA GLU A 84 18.85 -43.35 58.49
C GLU A 84 17.56 -43.89 57.82
N ARG A 85 16.51 -44.21 58.60
CA ARG A 85 15.35 -45.05 58.25
C ARG A 85 14.20 -44.88 59.26
N SER A 86 12.97 -45.05 58.75
CA SER A 86 11.80 -45.70 59.41
C SER A 86 11.06 -44.95 60.55
N ARG A 87 9.77 -45.17 60.84
CA ARG A 87 8.85 -46.31 60.54
C ARG A 87 7.42 -45.88 60.10
N THR A 88 6.69 -46.88 59.60
CA THR A 88 5.23 -47.07 59.40
C THR A 88 4.32 -46.49 60.52
N THR A 89 2.99 -46.26 60.38
CA THR A 89 1.93 -47.25 60.02
C THR A 89 0.58 -46.58 59.64
N HIS A 90 -0.45 -47.39 59.28
CA HIS A 90 -1.70 -47.05 58.56
C HIS A 90 -2.87 -46.37 59.33
N GLU A 91 -3.73 -45.69 58.54
CA GLU A 91 -5.22 -45.58 58.61
C GLU A 91 -6.00 -45.02 59.84
N LYS A 92 -6.72 -43.89 59.66
CA LYS A 92 -8.21 -43.86 59.38
C LYS A 92 -8.84 -42.44 59.29
N ILE A 93 -9.53 -42.18 58.17
CA ILE A 93 -10.83 -41.48 57.98
C ILE A 93 -11.31 -40.45 59.03
N LYS A 94 -11.42 -39.14 58.68
CA LYS A 94 -12.70 -38.40 58.46
C LYS A 94 -12.54 -36.91 58.04
N LYS A 95 -13.39 -36.49 57.09
CA LYS A 95 -13.85 -35.13 56.70
C LYS A 95 -13.27 -33.87 57.39
N GLN A 96 -12.90 -32.83 56.60
CA GLN A 96 -13.75 -31.63 56.36
C GLN A 96 -13.13 -30.60 55.38
N ASN A 97 -14.01 -29.80 54.76
CA ASN A 97 -13.83 -28.48 54.12
C ASN A 97 -12.92 -28.33 52.89
N ALA A 98 -13.53 -28.42 51.71
CA ALA A 98 -13.00 -27.82 50.49
C ALA A 98 -13.37 -26.32 50.41
N LEU A 99 -12.37 -25.44 50.28
CA LEU A 99 -12.57 -24.04 49.89
C LEU A 99 -12.83 -23.95 48.38
N SER A 100 -13.78 -23.10 48.00
CA SER A 100 -14.09 -22.78 46.60
C SER A 100 -13.09 -21.78 46.00
N SER A 101 -12.29 -22.24 45.03
CA SER A 101 -11.50 -21.36 44.15
C SER A 101 -12.34 -20.91 42.94
N PRO A 102 -12.29 -19.64 42.51
CA PRO A 102 -13.15 -19.14 41.44
C PRO A 102 -12.74 -19.70 40.06
N THR A 103 -13.74 -20.16 39.31
CA THR A 103 -13.57 -20.83 38.02
C THR A 103 -12.96 -19.91 36.96
N LYS A 104 -11.96 -20.40 36.23
CA LYS A 104 -11.38 -19.73 35.05
C LYS A 104 -12.47 -19.34 34.06
N GLY A 105 -12.48 -18.07 33.64
CA GLY A 105 -13.38 -17.57 32.61
C GLY A 105 -13.26 -18.37 31.31
N ARG A 106 -14.42 -18.74 30.76
CA ARG A 106 -14.56 -19.48 29.50
C ARG A 106 -13.97 -18.66 28.35
N LYS A 107 -12.82 -19.11 27.85
CA LYS A 107 -12.21 -18.56 26.62
C LYS A 107 -13.21 -18.75 25.50
N GLN A 108 -13.72 -17.66 24.91
CA GLN A 108 -14.59 -17.75 23.74
C GLN A 108 -13.82 -18.48 22.63
N GLU A 109 -14.36 -19.59 22.17
CA GLU A 109 -13.92 -20.24 20.95
C GLU A 109 -14.17 -19.25 19.81
N LYS A 110 -13.09 -18.80 19.16
CA LYS A 110 -13.25 -18.22 17.82
C LYS A 110 -13.83 -19.33 16.94
N PRO A 111 -14.84 -19.06 16.10
CA PRO A 111 -15.21 -20.03 15.07
C PRO A 111 -13.94 -20.36 14.28
N GLU A 112 -13.68 -21.65 14.05
CA GLU A 112 -12.61 -22.05 13.17
C GLU A 112 -12.91 -21.45 11.79
N GLU A 113 -12.00 -20.61 11.29
CA GLU A 113 -12.12 -20.06 9.95
C GLU A 113 -12.02 -21.23 8.97
N GLU A 114 -13.16 -21.58 8.35
CA GLU A 114 -13.28 -22.71 7.44
C GLU A 114 -12.30 -22.55 6.26
N VAL A 115 -11.17 -23.25 6.34
CA VAL A 115 -10.12 -23.18 5.33
C VAL A 115 -10.64 -23.86 4.06
N TRP A 116 -11.00 -23.06 3.06
CA TRP A 116 -11.42 -23.55 1.77
C TRP A 116 -10.27 -24.26 1.04
N ARG A 117 -10.34 -25.59 0.99
CA ARG A 117 -9.35 -26.47 0.35
C ARG A 117 -9.63 -26.59 -1.16
N TRP A 118 -9.63 -25.46 -1.87
CA TRP A 118 -9.91 -25.37 -3.31
C TRP A 118 -9.03 -26.28 -4.19
N TRP A 119 -7.87 -26.72 -3.69
CA TRP A 119 -6.98 -27.67 -4.35
C TRP A 119 -7.46 -29.14 -4.31
N GLU A 120 -8.48 -29.46 -3.52
CA GLU A 120 -9.14 -30.78 -3.47
C GLU A 120 -10.39 -30.85 -4.36
N GLU A 121 -10.84 -29.71 -4.90
CA GLU A 121 -12.01 -29.66 -5.79
C GLU A 121 -11.69 -30.14 -7.20
N GLN A 122 -12.72 -30.60 -7.91
CA GLN A 122 -12.62 -30.92 -9.32
C GLN A 122 -12.26 -29.67 -10.13
N LYS A 123 -11.39 -29.83 -11.13
CA LYS A 123 -11.05 -28.72 -12.03
C LYS A 123 -12.30 -28.22 -12.74
N LYS A 124 -12.45 -26.90 -12.80
CA LYS A 124 -13.48 -26.21 -13.58
C LYS A 124 -13.20 -26.37 -15.07
N ASP A 125 -14.25 -26.29 -15.88
CA ASP A 125 -14.18 -26.32 -17.34
C ASP A 125 -13.27 -25.20 -17.88
N ASP A 126 -12.54 -25.48 -18.96
CA ASP A 126 -11.60 -24.52 -19.54
C ASP A 126 -12.32 -23.22 -19.95
N GLY A 127 -11.81 -22.11 -19.43
CA GLY A 127 -12.38 -20.78 -19.61
C GLY A 127 -13.22 -20.28 -18.44
N VAL A 128 -13.97 -21.15 -17.73
CA VAL A 128 -14.89 -20.72 -16.66
C VAL A 128 -14.15 -20.52 -15.33
N LYS A 129 -14.17 -19.29 -14.81
CA LYS A 129 -13.49 -18.93 -13.54
C LYS A 129 -14.36 -19.12 -12.32
N TRP A 130 -15.66 -18.87 -12.45
CA TRP A 130 -16.65 -18.97 -11.37
C TRP A 130 -18.03 -19.31 -11.92
N LYS A 131 -18.88 -19.86 -11.06
CA LYS A 131 -20.32 -20.09 -11.27
C LYS A 131 -21.12 -19.01 -10.54
N PHE A 132 -20.74 -18.67 -9.30
CA PHE A 132 -21.36 -17.61 -8.50
C PHE A 132 -20.35 -16.56 -8.02
N LEU A 133 -20.71 -15.28 -8.11
CA LEU A 133 -19.91 -14.13 -7.69
C LEU A 133 -20.83 -13.01 -7.19
N GLU A 134 -20.82 -12.73 -5.88
CA GLU A 134 -21.48 -11.57 -5.25
C GLU A 134 -20.47 -10.69 -4.51
N HIS A 135 -20.60 -9.36 -4.62
CA HIS A 135 -19.76 -8.38 -3.90
C HIS A 135 -20.48 -7.04 -3.72
N LYS A 136 -19.94 -6.16 -2.85
CA LYS A 136 -20.52 -4.83 -2.56
C LYS A 136 -20.09 -3.71 -3.51
N GLY A 137 -19.38 -4.03 -4.59
CA GLY A 137 -18.76 -3.03 -5.45
C GLY A 137 -17.52 -2.39 -4.81
N PRO A 138 -16.87 -1.44 -5.51
CA PRO A 138 -15.72 -0.72 -4.98
C PRO A 138 -16.13 0.40 -4.01
N LEU A 139 -15.24 0.70 -3.06
CA LEU A 139 -15.33 1.89 -2.23
C LEU A 139 -14.64 3.07 -2.93
N PHE A 140 -15.39 4.16 -3.13
CA PHE A 140 -14.88 5.39 -3.73
C PHE A 140 -13.94 6.15 -2.78
N ALA A 141 -12.98 6.86 -3.37
CA ALA A 141 -12.14 7.80 -2.63
C ALA A 141 -13.00 8.94 -2.04
N PRO A 142 -12.72 9.42 -0.81
CA PRO A 142 -13.44 10.53 -0.19
C PRO A 142 -13.52 11.77 -1.09
N PRO A 143 -14.61 12.56 -1.03
CA PRO A 143 -14.74 13.81 -1.78
C PRO A 143 -13.62 14.79 -1.40
N TYR A 144 -13.39 15.79 -2.24
CA TYR A 144 -12.43 16.83 -1.95
C TYR A 144 -12.90 17.71 -0.78
N GLU A 145 -12.01 17.96 0.18
CA GLU A 145 -12.20 18.93 1.25
C GLU A 145 -11.36 20.17 0.92
N ARG A 146 -12.02 21.33 0.77
CA ARG A 146 -11.38 22.61 0.45
C ARG A 146 -10.35 23.01 1.50
N LEU A 147 -9.39 23.82 1.07
CA LEU A 147 -8.49 24.49 2.01
C LEU A 147 -9.24 25.50 2.89
N PRO A 148 -8.82 25.68 4.17
CA PRO A 148 -9.33 26.75 5.01
C PRO A 148 -9.10 28.12 4.35
N SER A 149 -10.02 29.07 4.55
CA SER A 149 -9.89 30.43 3.99
C SER A 149 -8.72 31.26 4.52
N SER A 150 -7.94 30.71 5.45
CA SER A 150 -6.67 31.28 5.92
C SER A 150 -5.47 30.86 5.06
N VAL A 151 -5.61 29.86 4.19
CA VAL A 151 -4.54 29.26 3.37
C VAL A 151 -4.75 29.66 1.92
N HIS A 152 -3.79 30.38 1.35
CA HIS A 152 -3.90 31.00 0.02
C HIS A 152 -2.93 30.36 -0.98
N PHE A 153 -3.37 30.32 -2.23
CA PHE A 153 -2.48 30.15 -3.37
C PHE A 153 -1.99 31.53 -3.82
N HIS A 154 -0.73 31.65 -4.23
CA HIS A 154 -0.15 32.92 -4.67
C HIS A 154 0.30 32.83 -6.14
N TYR A 155 -0.02 33.86 -6.93
CA TYR A 155 0.44 34.00 -8.31
C TYR A 155 1.03 35.39 -8.54
N ASP A 156 2.27 35.45 -9.03
CA ASP A 156 3.01 36.72 -9.22
C ASP A 156 3.06 37.56 -7.93
N SER A 157 3.29 36.88 -6.80
CA SER A 157 3.26 37.39 -5.42
C SER A 157 1.92 38.00 -4.95
N LYS A 158 0.80 37.73 -5.65
CA LYS A 158 -0.55 38.15 -5.26
C LYS A 158 -1.38 36.95 -4.81
N PRO A 159 -2.12 37.03 -3.69
CA PRO A 159 -3.03 35.96 -3.27
C PRO A 159 -4.16 35.82 -4.29
N MET A 160 -4.45 34.58 -4.69
CA MET A 160 -5.51 34.21 -5.62
C MET A 160 -6.28 33.02 -5.07
N LYS A 161 -7.61 33.15 -4.97
CA LYS A 161 -8.48 32.03 -4.62
C LYS A 161 -8.78 31.19 -5.86
N LEU A 162 -8.52 29.89 -5.77
CA LEU A 162 -8.81 28.92 -6.83
C LEU A 162 -10.24 28.37 -6.73
N SER A 163 -10.72 27.77 -7.82
CA SER A 163 -11.93 26.96 -7.92
C SER A 163 -11.68 25.56 -7.35
N ASP A 164 -12.71 24.83 -6.94
CA ASP A 164 -12.56 23.51 -6.26
C ASP A 164 -11.67 22.53 -7.04
N HIS A 165 -11.89 22.43 -8.36
CA HIS A 165 -11.14 21.53 -9.23
C HIS A 165 -9.70 22.00 -9.51
N ALA A 166 -9.44 23.30 -9.45
CA ALA A 166 -8.07 23.84 -9.54
C ALA A 166 -7.33 23.73 -8.20
N GLU A 167 -8.02 23.91 -7.07
CA GLU A 167 -7.49 23.83 -5.70
C GLU A 167 -7.12 22.39 -5.31
N GLU A 168 -7.96 21.39 -5.65
CA GLU A 168 -7.64 19.97 -5.44
C GLU A 168 -6.34 19.58 -6.17
N VAL A 169 -6.21 19.96 -7.45
CA VAL A 169 -5.05 19.62 -8.29
C VAL A 169 -3.79 20.40 -7.88
N ALA A 170 -3.91 21.69 -7.56
CA ALA A 170 -2.83 22.47 -6.97
C ALA A 170 -2.37 21.86 -5.64
N GLY A 171 -3.30 21.34 -4.84
CA GLY A 171 -3.03 20.64 -3.59
C GLY A 171 -2.18 19.38 -3.75
N PHE A 172 -2.34 18.64 -4.85
CA PHE A 172 -1.47 17.48 -5.13
C PHE A 172 -0.01 17.89 -5.38
N TYR A 173 0.21 18.98 -6.12
CA TYR A 173 1.56 19.52 -6.35
C TYR A 173 2.15 20.12 -5.07
N ALA A 174 1.35 20.91 -4.33
CA ALA A 174 1.76 21.48 -3.05
C ALA A 174 2.20 20.41 -2.04
N ARG A 175 1.52 19.26 -1.95
CA ARG A 175 1.96 18.13 -1.10
C ARG A 175 3.30 17.52 -1.49
N MET A 176 3.76 17.75 -2.71
CA MET A 176 4.98 17.17 -3.28
C MET A 176 6.12 18.18 -3.43
N LEU A 177 5.98 19.42 -2.92
CA LEU A 177 6.89 20.52 -3.23
C LEU A 177 8.37 20.19 -2.98
N ASP A 178 8.67 19.51 -1.86
CA ASP A 178 10.01 19.07 -1.43
C ASP A 178 10.49 17.73 -2.06
N HIS A 179 9.74 17.12 -2.97
CA HIS A 179 10.05 15.80 -3.53
C HIS A 179 10.78 15.91 -4.89
N ASP A 180 11.81 15.09 -5.13
CA ASP A 180 12.54 14.85 -6.40
C ASP A 180 11.72 14.75 -7.72
N TYR A 181 10.39 14.72 -7.69
CA TYR A 181 9.56 14.86 -8.88
C TYR A 181 9.36 16.33 -9.29
N THR A 182 9.21 17.27 -8.36
CA THR A 182 9.01 18.71 -8.66
C THR A 182 10.27 19.41 -9.17
N THR A 183 11.44 18.75 -9.08
CA THR A 183 12.68 19.20 -9.72
C THR A 183 12.79 18.76 -11.18
N LYS A 184 11.91 17.87 -11.67
CA LYS A 184 11.95 17.33 -13.04
C LYS A 184 11.07 18.14 -13.98
N GLU A 185 11.68 18.69 -15.03
CA GLU A 185 10.98 19.49 -16.05
C GLU A 185 9.78 18.76 -16.69
N VAL A 186 9.92 17.47 -17.00
CA VAL A 186 8.84 16.64 -17.57
C VAL A 186 7.64 16.54 -16.61
N PHE A 187 7.89 16.41 -15.31
CA PHE A 187 6.84 16.36 -14.30
C PHE A 187 6.10 17.69 -14.23
N ASN A 188 6.84 18.79 -14.13
CA ASN A 188 6.31 20.14 -14.02
C ASN A 188 5.53 20.57 -15.27
N HIS A 189 6.03 20.22 -16.46
CA HIS A 189 5.35 20.48 -17.73
C HIS A 189 4.01 19.72 -17.82
N ASN A 190 4.01 18.41 -17.55
CA ASN A 190 2.81 17.59 -17.58
C ASN A 190 1.78 18.02 -16.53
N PHE A 191 2.24 18.32 -15.30
CA PHE A 191 1.41 18.85 -14.24
C PHE A 191 0.72 20.15 -14.66
N PHE A 192 1.49 21.15 -15.12
CA PHE A 192 0.94 22.45 -15.49
C PHE A 192 -0.04 22.33 -16.66
N HIS A 193 0.28 21.52 -17.67
CA HIS A 193 -0.58 21.25 -18.81
C HIS A 193 -1.92 20.60 -18.43
N ASP A 194 -1.94 19.66 -17.47
CA ASP A 194 -3.21 19.05 -17.01
C ASP A 194 -3.95 19.93 -15.99
N TRP A 195 -3.25 20.67 -15.13
CA TRP A 195 -3.84 21.60 -14.16
C TRP A 195 -4.58 22.76 -14.85
N VAL A 196 -4.01 23.32 -15.92
CA VAL A 196 -4.68 24.34 -16.75
C VAL A 196 -6.01 23.83 -17.33
N LYS A 197 -6.22 22.52 -17.47
CA LYS A 197 -7.51 21.95 -17.93
C LYS A 197 -8.58 21.89 -16.84
N THR A 198 -8.20 21.87 -15.57
CA THR A 198 -9.16 21.86 -14.43
C THR A 198 -9.53 23.26 -13.96
N MET A 199 -8.80 24.28 -14.40
CA MET A 199 -9.09 25.69 -14.17
C MET A 199 -10.33 26.22 -14.93
N ASN A 200 -10.99 27.20 -14.32
CA ASN A 200 -11.99 28.05 -14.95
C ASN A 200 -11.36 29.04 -15.95
N GLU A 201 -12.18 29.87 -16.64
CA GLU A 201 -11.64 30.76 -17.67
C GLU A 201 -10.81 31.93 -17.13
N GLU A 202 -11.13 32.47 -15.95
CA GLU A 202 -10.42 33.59 -15.32
C GLU A 202 -9.05 33.16 -14.80
N GLU A 203 -8.98 31.98 -14.19
CA GLU A 203 -7.76 31.29 -13.78
C GLU A 203 -6.87 31.03 -14.98
N ARG A 204 -7.40 30.43 -16.07
CA ARG A 204 -6.63 30.20 -17.31
C ARG A 204 -6.16 31.48 -17.99
N ARG A 205 -6.84 32.61 -17.80
CA ARG A 205 -6.40 33.93 -18.30
C ARG A 205 -5.26 34.49 -17.45
N THR A 206 -5.25 34.23 -16.15
CA THR A 206 -4.25 34.77 -15.22
C THR A 206 -3.00 33.89 -15.10
N ILE A 207 -3.18 32.59 -14.87
CA ILE A 207 -2.11 31.62 -14.59
C ILE A 207 -1.49 31.16 -15.91
N LYS A 208 -0.35 31.76 -16.27
CA LYS A 208 0.36 31.52 -17.54
C LYS A 208 1.68 30.77 -17.42
N SER A 209 2.31 30.78 -16.24
CA SER A 209 3.56 30.07 -15.99
C SER A 209 3.61 29.48 -14.59
N LEU A 210 4.04 28.22 -14.50
CA LEU A 210 4.29 27.55 -13.21
C LEU A 210 5.37 28.30 -12.39
N SER A 211 6.34 28.95 -13.02
CA SER A 211 7.41 29.69 -12.32
C SER A 211 6.93 30.94 -11.58
N LYS A 212 5.70 31.41 -11.85
CA LYS A 212 5.04 32.52 -11.12
C LYS A 212 4.06 32.01 -10.05
N CYS A 213 3.86 30.70 -9.95
CA CYS A 213 2.96 30.07 -8.99
C CYS A 213 3.73 29.76 -7.69
N ASP A 214 3.19 30.17 -6.56
CA ASP A 214 3.73 29.85 -5.24
C ASP A 214 2.71 29.01 -4.46
N PHE A 215 3.20 27.84 -4.03
CA PHE A 215 2.45 26.81 -3.32
C PHE A 215 2.94 26.64 -1.87
N GLN A 216 3.87 27.46 -1.38
CA GLN A 216 4.52 27.30 -0.07
C GLN A 216 3.52 27.32 1.09
N GLU A 217 2.54 28.23 1.09
CA GLU A 217 1.51 28.32 2.13
C GLU A 217 0.61 27.07 2.16
N MET A 218 0.22 26.57 0.98
CA MET A 218 -0.49 25.29 0.85
C MET A 218 0.37 24.11 1.34
N HIS A 219 1.66 24.10 1.01
CA HIS A 219 2.60 23.06 1.41
C HIS A 219 2.76 23.01 2.94
N GLN A 220 3.00 24.16 3.58
CA GLN A 220 3.08 24.28 5.04
C GLN A 220 1.80 23.79 5.75
N TYR A 221 0.63 24.12 5.20
CA TYR A 221 -0.64 23.58 5.71
C TYR A 221 -0.71 22.05 5.63
N PHE A 222 -0.28 21.44 4.51
CA PHE A 222 -0.27 19.98 4.39
C PHE A 222 0.80 19.30 5.26
N LEU A 223 1.96 19.94 5.50
CA LEU A 223 2.94 19.48 6.49
C LEU A 223 2.31 19.45 7.90
N LYS A 224 1.68 20.55 8.31
CA LYS A 224 0.98 20.65 9.60
C LYS A 224 -0.11 19.59 9.75
N LEU A 225 -0.95 19.36 8.73
CA LEU A 225 -1.91 18.25 8.72
C LEU A 225 -1.25 16.87 8.81
N SER A 226 -0.04 16.70 8.27
CA SER A 226 0.72 15.46 8.37
C SER A 226 1.24 15.22 9.79
N GLU A 227 1.74 16.27 10.44
CA GLU A 227 2.19 16.25 11.84
C GLU A 227 1.02 16.00 12.81
N GLU A 228 -0.11 16.71 12.64
CA GLU A 228 -1.33 16.48 13.41
C GLU A 228 -1.82 15.03 13.29
N ARG A 229 -1.84 14.45 12.07
CA ARG A 229 -2.18 13.03 11.85
C ARG A 229 -1.24 12.07 12.57
N LYS A 230 0.07 12.34 12.56
CA LYS A 230 1.09 11.54 13.28
C LYS A 230 0.90 11.66 14.80
N ASN A 231 0.57 12.85 15.28
CA ASN A 231 0.41 13.18 16.71
C ASN A 231 -0.95 12.81 17.33
N ARG A 232 -1.92 12.31 16.52
CA ARG A 232 -3.21 11.81 17.01
C ARG A 232 -3.10 10.90 18.24
N THR A 233 -4.07 11.02 19.14
CA THR A 233 -4.17 10.24 20.37
C THR A 233 -4.38 8.75 20.09
N LYS A 234 -4.18 7.92 21.12
CA LYS A 234 -4.41 6.47 21.03
C LYS A 234 -5.89 6.14 20.78
N GLU A 235 -6.81 6.94 21.32
CA GLU A 235 -8.26 6.74 21.21
C GLU A 235 -8.76 7.06 19.79
N GLU A 236 -8.32 8.19 19.22
CA GLU A 236 -8.61 8.52 17.81
C GLU A 236 -8.06 7.47 16.84
N LYS A 237 -6.80 7.04 17.05
CA LYS A 237 -6.17 5.96 16.26
C LYS A 237 -6.93 4.64 16.38
N GLN A 238 -7.49 4.32 17.55
CA GLN A 238 -8.31 3.13 17.76
C GLN A 238 -9.67 3.25 17.05
N LYS A 239 -10.35 4.40 17.14
CA LYS A 239 -11.62 4.65 16.42
C LYS A 239 -11.47 4.51 14.91
N ILE A 240 -10.45 5.14 14.32
CA ILE A 240 -10.14 5.05 12.88
C ILE A 240 -9.86 3.60 12.46
N LYS A 241 -9.22 2.79 13.33
CA LYS A 241 -8.96 1.38 13.08
C LYS A 241 -10.23 0.54 13.10
N GLU A 242 -11.18 0.85 13.99
CA GLU A 242 -12.47 0.17 14.08
C GLU A 242 -13.37 0.50 12.88
N GLU A 243 -13.42 1.77 12.47
CA GLU A 243 -14.11 2.23 11.24
C GLU A 243 -13.52 1.53 10.00
N ASN A 244 -12.19 1.49 9.87
CA ASN A 244 -11.54 0.76 8.77
C ASN A 244 -11.78 -0.75 8.78
N LEU A 245 -11.96 -1.35 9.97
CA LEU A 245 -12.31 -2.77 10.09
C LEU A 245 -13.76 -3.04 9.68
N GLN A 246 -14.71 -2.14 10.02
CA GLN A 246 -16.08 -2.22 9.55
C GLN A 246 -16.14 -2.15 8.01
N ILE A 247 -15.44 -1.18 7.42
CA ILE A 247 -15.28 -1.03 5.96
C ILE A 247 -14.66 -2.30 5.34
N GLN A 248 -13.61 -2.86 5.93
CA GLN A 248 -12.97 -4.10 5.46
C GLN A 248 -13.91 -5.31 5.55
N ASN A 249 -14.79 -5.36 6.56
CA ASN A 249 -15.75 -6.45 6.74
C ASN A 249 -16.91 -6.38 5.73
N GLU A 250 -17.32 -5.18 5.34
CA GLU A 250 -18.41 -4.94 4.39
C GLU A 250 -17.95 -5.03 2.92
N TYR A 251 -16.89 -4.30 2.55
CA TYR A 251 -16.43 -4.18 1.15
C TYR A 251 -15.22 -5.05 0.82
N GLY A 252 -14.49 -5.54 1.82
CA GLY A 252 -13.25 -6.27 1.63
C GLY A 252 -13.40 -7.77 1.35
N TYR A 253 -14.62 -8.25 1.11
CA TYR A 253 -14.93 -9.65 0.84
C TYR A 253 -15.97 -9.79 -0.28
N CYS A 254 -15.85 -10.87 -1.06
CA CYS A 254 -16.87 -11.36 -1.98
C CYS A 254 -17.32 -12.77 -1.59
N ILE A 255 -18.45 -13.22 -2.15
CA ILE A 255 -18.85 -14.63 -2.17
C ILE A 255 -18.47 -15.15 -3.56
N LEU A 256 -17.58 -16.14 -3.62
CA LEU A 256 -17.11 -16.79 -4.83
C LEU A 256 -17.45 -18.28 -4.72
N ASP A 257 -18.33 -18.77 -5.58
CA ASP A 257 -18.80 -20.18 -5.59
C ASP A 257 -19.28 -20.68 -4.22
N GLY A 258 -19.91 -19.80 -3.44
CA GLY A 258 -20.40 -20.07 -2.07
C GLY A 258 -19.38 -19.78 -0.96
N HIS A 259 -18.09 -19.65 -1.28
CA HIS A 259 -17.05 -19.37 -0.29
C HIS A 259 -16.77 -17.88 -0.13
N LYS A 260 -16.66 -17.39 1.12
CA LYS A 260 -16.31 -15.99 1.41
C LYS A 260 -14.82 -15.75 1.18
N GLN A 261 -14.48 -15.06 0.09
CA GLN A 261 -13.10 -14.76 -0.29
C GLN A 261 -12.74 -13.29 -0.02
N ARG A 262 -11.47 -13.03 0.31
CA ARG A 262 -10.97 -11.67 0.57
C ARG A 262 -10.61 -10.96 -0.74
N ILE A 263 -11.11 -9.75 -0.92
CA ILE A 263 -10.78 -8.90 -2.08
C ILE A 263 -9.42 -8.22 -1.83
N GLY A 264 -8.55 -8.21 -2.85
CA GLY A 264 -7.21 -7.64 -2.78
C GLY A 264 -7.21 -6.12 -2.58
N ASN A 265 -7.69 -5.37 -3.57
CA ASN A 265 -8.00 -3.94 -3.42
C ASN A 265 -9.44 -3.66 -3.85
N PHE A 266 -10.27 -3.23 -2.90
CA PHE A 266 -11.64 -2.77 -3.12
C PHE A 266 -11.76 -1.24 -3.05
N ARG A 267 -10.70 -0.52 -2.67
CA ARG A 267 -10.67 0.95 -2.62
C ARG A 267 -10.19 1.48 -3.98
N ILE A 268 -11.00 2.30 -4.62
CA ILE A 268 -10.59 3.04 -5.83
C ILE A 268 -9.42 3.95 -5.49
N GLU A 269 -8.42 4.02 -6.36
CA GLU A 269 -7.29 4.94 -6.18
C GLU A 269 -7.79 6.39 -6.13
N PRO A 270 -7.37 7.19 -5.13
CA PRO A 270 -7.70 8.61 -5.09
C PRO A 270 -7.05 9.37 -6.27
N PRO A 271 -7.64 10.51 -6.69
CA PRO A 271 -6.99 11.40 -7.64
C PRO A 271 -5.63 11.89 -7.12
N GLY A 272 -4.73 12.24 -8.04
CA GLY A 272 -3.37 12.65 -7.70
C GLY A 272 -2.48 12.85 -8.93
N LEU A 273 -1.18 13.03 -8.75
CA LEU A 273 -0.23 13.14 -9.86
C LEU A 273 0.44 11.79 -10.16
N PHE A 274 0.63 11.47 -11.44
CA PHE A 274 1.23 10.21 -11.86
C PHE A 274 2.74 10.19 -11.56
N ARG A 275 3.15 9.39 -10.56
CA ARG A 275 4.56 9.20 -10.14
C ARG A 275 5.18 8.00 -10.86
N GLY A 276 5.38 8.14 -12.17
CA GLY A 276 6.00 7.10 -13.00
C GLY A 276 7.47 6.86 -12.64
N ARG A 277 7.88 5.58 -12.51
CA ARG A 277 9.25 5.20 -12.14
C ARG A 277 10.28 5.60 -13.20
N GLY A 278 11.48 5.97 -12.76
CA GLY A 278 12.57 6.38 -13.64
C GLY A 278 12.26 7.68 -14.40
N ASN A 279 12.53 7.68 -15.72
CA ASN A 279 12.29 8.79 -16.64
C ASN A 279 10.99 8.59 -17.43
N HIS A 280 9.90 8.22 -16.75
CA HIS A 280 8.63 7.94 -17.40
C HIS A 280 8.01 9.21 -18.04
N PRO A 281 7.69 9.23 -19.35
CA PRO A 281 7.31 10.45 -20.07
C PRO A 281 5.98 11.07 -19.59
N LYS A 282 5.09 10.27 -18.98
CA LYS A 282 3.81 10.72 -18.40
C LYS A 282 3.89 11.13 -16.93
N MET A 283 5.08 11.21 -16.31
CA MET A 283 5.18 11.64 -14.91
C MET A 283 4.60 13.05 -14.73
N GLY A 284 3.87 13.31 -13.65
CA GLY A 284 3.23 14.61 -13.40
C GLY A 284 1.85 14.79 -14.04
N MET A 285 1.44 13.93 -14.97
CA MET A 285 0.07 13.94 -15.50
C MET A 285 -0.97 13.68 -14.40
N LEU A 286 -2.16 14.25 -14.55
CA LEU A 286 -3.24 14.13 -13.57
C LEU A 286 -3.92 12.75 -13.65
N LYS A 287 -3.80 11.95 -12.59
CA LYS A 287 -4.72 10.83 -12.32
C LYS A 287 -6.06 11.44 -11.90
N LYS A 288 -7.07 11.31 -12.77
CA LYS A 288 -8.42 11.79 -12.50
C LYS A 288 -9.12 10.95 -11.42
N ARG A 289 -10.10 11.57 -10.76
CA ARG A 289 -11.04 10.88 -9.86
C ARG A 289 -11.95 9.98 -10.70
N ILE A 290 -12.02 8.70 -10.34
CA ILE A 290 -12.93 7.74 -10.95
C ILE A 290 -14.33 7.94 -10.37
N MET A 291 -15.32 8.16 -11.24
CA MET A 291 -16.73 8.29 -10.88
C MET A 291 -17.47 6.95 -11.05
N PRO A 292 -18.64 6.73 -10.45
CA PRO A 292 -19.44 5.53 -10.69
C PRO A 292 -19.74 5.29 -12.17
N GLU A 293 -19.92 6.37 -12.92
CA GLU A 293 -20.16 6.37 -14.37
C GLU A 293 -18.94 5.89 -15.20
N ASP A 294 -17.76 5.75 -14.58
CA ASP A 294 -16.56 5.18 -15.19
C ASP A 294 -16.39 3.68 -14.88
N VAL A 295 -17.08 3.17 -13.85
CA VAL A 295 -16.89 1.83 -13.28
C VAL A 295 -17.83 0.81 -13.92
N ILE A 296 -17.25 -0.27 -14.43
CA ILE A 296 -17.94 -1.49 -14.86
C ILE A 296 -17.90 -2.49 -13.71
N ILE A 297 -19.07 -2.99 -13.31
CA ILE A 297 -19.23 -4.05 -12.30
C ILE A 297 -19.34 -5.41 -12.99
N ASN A 298 -18.76 -6.46 -12.42
CA ASN A 298 -18.93 -7.84 -12.86
C ASN A 298 -19.36 -8.74 -11.69
N CYS A 299 -20.47 -9.46 -11.85
CA CYS A 299 -21.10 -10.29 -10.83
C CYS A 299 -21.99 -11.37 -11.49
N SER A 300 -22.52 -12.33 -10.75
CA SER A 300 -23.44 -13.32 -11.36
C SER A 300 -24.84 -12.77 -11.60
N LYS A 301 -25.56 -13.32 -12.59
CA LYS A 301 -26.92 -12.88 -12.99
C LYS A 301 -27.97 -13.06 -11.88
N ASP A 302 -27.72 -14.02 -11.00
CA ASP A 302 -28.50 -14.43 -9.83
C ASP A 302 -27.98 -13.83 -8.51
N SER A 303 -26.87 -13.07 -8.55
CA SER A 303 -26.32 -12.38 -7.38
C SER A 303 -26.99 -11.02 -7.12
N LYS A 304 -26.87 -10.51 -5.90
CA LYS A 304 -27.27 -9.12 -5.61
C LYS A 304 -26.26 -8.14 -6.19
N VAL A 305 -26.59 -7.57 -7.35
CA VAL A 305 -25.84 -6.47 -7.98
C VAL A 305 -25.62 -5.33 -6.96
N PRO A 306 -24.39 -4.83 -6.77
CA PRO A 306 -24.12 -3.73 -5.85
C PRO A 306 -24.78 -2.44 -6.34
N ALA A 307 -25.39 -1.70 -5.42
CA ALA A 307 -25.99 -0.41 -5.74
C ALA A 307 -24.91 0.68 -5.89
N PRO A 308 -25.00 1.57 -6.89
CA PRO A 308 -24.12 2.73 -6.99
C PRO A 308 -24.40 3.73 -5.85
N PRO A 309 -23.47 4.67 -5.58
CA PRO A 309 -23.72 5.80 -4.70
C PRO A 309 -25.01 6.56 -5.08
N LYS A 310 -25.68 7.16 -4.08
CA LYS A 310 -26.96 7.87 -4.30
C LYS A 310 -26.82 8.95 -5.38
N GLY A 311 -27.72 8.95 -6.35
CA GLY A 311 -27.73 9.90 -7.48
C GLY A 311 -26.85 9.51 -8.67
N HIS A 312 -26.04 8.45 -8.54
CA HIS A 312 -25.15 7.96 -9.59
C HIS A 312 -25.61 6.65 -10.21
N LYS A 313 -24.97 6.27 -11.33
CA LYS A 313 -25.13 4.97 -11.98
C LYS A 313 -23.78 4.37 -12.36
N TRP A 314 -23.72 3.03 -12.39
CA TRP A 314 -22.56 2.34 -12.97
C TRP A 314 -22.45 2.62 -14.47
N LYS A 315 -21.23 2.58 -15.01
CA LYS A 315 -20.98 2.59 -16.46
C LYS A 315 -21.71 1.43 -17.14
N GLU A 316 -21.57 0.25 -16.56
CA GLU A 316 -22.13 -1.01 -17.05
C GLU A 316 -22.13 -2.05 -15.93
N VAL A 317 -23.06 -3.00 -15.98
CA VAL A 317 -23.04 -4.22 -15.17
C VAL A 317 -22.94 -5.41 -16.11
N ARG A 318 -21.86 -6.20 -15.96
CA ARG A 318 -21.57 -7.40 -16.73
C ARG A 318 -21.72 -8.66 -15.87
N HIS A 319 -21.84 -9.78 -16.58
CA HIS A 319 -21.94 -11.12 -16.00
C HIS A 319 -21.03 -12.07 -16.79
N ASP A 320 -19.74 -11.72 -16.86
CA ASP A 320 -18.71 -12.44 -17.59
C ASP A 320 -17.90 -13.32 -16.62
N ASN A 321 -18.16 -14.62 -16.69
CA ASN A 321 -17.48 -15.62 -15.87
C ASN A 321 -16.19 -16.19 -16.47
N SER A 322 -15.74 -15.66 -17.63
CA SER A 322 -14.42 -15.98 -18.20
C SER A 322 -13.28 -15.18 -17.56
N VAL A 323 -13.62 -14.09 -16.88
CA VAL A 323 -12.69 -13.16 -16.22
C VAL A 323 -12.77 -13.25 -14.69
N THR A 324 -11.70 -12.80 -14.02
CA THR A 324 -11.54 -12.88 -12.56
C THR A 324 -11.74 -11.54 -11.83
N TRP A 325 -11.93 -10.43 -12.54
CA TRP A 325 -12.12 -9.11 -11.93
C TRP A 325 -13.58 -8.86 -11.54
N LEU A 326 -13.77 -8.14 -10.43
CA LEU A 326 -15.07 -7.80 -9.82
C LEU A 326 -15.57 -6.42 -10.26
N ALA A 327 -14.63 -5.50 -10.48
CA ALA A 327 -14.88 -4.18 -11.05
C ALA A 327 -13.66 -3.74 -11.88
N CYS A 328 -13.89 -2.91 -12.91
CA CYS A 328 -12.83 -2.25 -13.67
C CYS A 328 -13.26 -0.86 -14.15
N TRP A 329 -12.29 -0.05 -14.55
CA TRP A 329 -12.45 1.31 -15.10
C TRP A 329 -11.28 1.60 -16.05
N THR A 330 -11.22 2.78 -16.67
CA THR A 330 -10.21 3.16 -17.68
C THR A 330 -9.75 4.60 -17.49
#